data_AF-A0A353LX77-F1
#
_entry.id   AF-A0A353LX77-F1
#
_cell.length_a   1.000
_cell.length_b   1.000
_cell.length_c   1.000
_cell.angle_alpha   90.00
_cell.angle_beta   90.00
_cell.angle_gamma   90.00
#
_symmetry.space_group_name_H-M   'P 1'
#
loop_
_entity.id
_entity.type
_entity.pdbx_description
1 polymer ?
#
loop_
_entity_poly.entity_id
_entity_poly.type
_entity_poly.pdbx_seq_one_letter_code
_entity_poly.pdbx_strand_id
1 'polypeptide(L)'
;IVVLENIYRQLGEQPSAKLAAGRGAGEIAGALIASTATSVVIFLPIIFLGSFAGQLLKEFGLSISYALIASLVVSLSLLPMLASKFLRKNAVTATEKMDSDFGGFRGVYANLLKKALNKKPVVFALVVVLLVVALFVYPRLDQEFLPSFDEGFLGVHTMFPSGLPLDGARDLIVSIEKDLLAIPEVASVAVQSGDQGEMDLLSLLTGTGLDNAMFSITLVPHGERGR
;
A
#
# COMPACT_ATOMS: atom_id res chain seq x y z
N ILE A 1 7.62 9.85 17.87
CA ILE A 1 6.63 10.51 18.78
C ILE A 1 6.74 9.94 20.18
N VAL A 2 6.46 8.64 20.40
CA VAL A 2 6.46 7.99 21.72
C VAL A 2 7.71 8.28 22.57
N VAL A 3 8.91 8.22 21.98
CA VAL A 3 10.16 8.58 22.69
C VAL A 3 10.16 10.02 23.18
N LEU A 4 9.75 10.97 22.33
CA LEU A 4 9.76 12.38 22.68
C LEU A 4 8.73 12.69 23.78
N GLU A 5 7.56 12.06 23.72
CA GLU A 5 6.53 12.17 24.75
C GLU A 5 7.03 11.63 26.09
N ASN A 6 7.74 10.49 26.09
CA ASN A 6 8.30 9.94 27.32
C ASN A 6 9.43 10.82 27.88
N ILE A 7 10.30 11.35 27.01
CA ILE A 7 11.34 12.30 27.42
C ILE A 7 10.70 13.57 28.00
N TYR A 8 9.59 14.03 27.42
CA TYR A 8 8.86 15.19 27.90
C TYR A 8 8.24 14.93 29.28
N ARG A 9 7.63 13.76 29.48
CA ARG A 9 7.15 13.31 30.81
C ARG A 9 8.28 13.31 31.84
N GLN A 10 9.41 12.70 31.50
CA GLN A 10 10.60 12.65 32.38
C GLN A 10 11.23 14.03 32.61
N LEU A 11 11.04 15.01 31.73
CA LEU A 11 11.58 16.36 31.91
C LEU A 11 10.92 17.09 33.10
N GLY A 12 9.66 16.77 33.41
CA GLY A 12 8.98 17.27 34.60
C GLY A 12 9.60 16.77 35.91
N GLU A 13 10.05 15.52 35.92
CA GLU A 13 10.55 14.83 37.12
C GLU A 13 12.08 14.93 37.31
N GLN A 14 12.84 15.17 36.24
CA GLN A 14 14.30 15.15 36.27
C GLN A 14 14.94 16.55 36.41
N PRO A 15 16.17 16.63 36.95
CA PRO A 15 16.87 17.91 37.14
C PRO A 15 17.49 18.47 35.86
N SER A 16 17.74 17.67 34.83
CA SER A 16 18.31 18.15 33.56
C SER A 16 17.71 17.47 32.33
N ALA A 17 17.65 18.20 31.21
CA ALA A 17 17.15 17.68 29.92
C ALA A 17 17.98 16.49 29.40
N LYS A 18 19.28 16.45 29.72
CA LYS A 18 20.15 15.33 29.38
C LYS A 18 19.77 14.04 30.12
N LEU A 19 19.48 14.14 31.42
CA LEU A 19 19.04 12.99 32.22
C LEU A 19 17.63 12.54 31.82
N ALA A 20 16.72 13.49 31.56
CA ALA A 20 15.38 13.19 31.05
C ALA A 20 15.43 12.47 29.69
N ALA A 21 16.28 12.91 28.78
CA ALA A 21 16.45 12.28 27.47
C ALA A 21 16.97 10.84 27.58
N GLY A 22 18.00 10.61 28.39
CA GLY A 22 18.58 9.28 28.59
C GLY A 22 17.61 8.30 29.27
N ARG A 23 16.99 8.71 30.38
CA ARG A 23 16.02 7.86 31.09
C ARG A 23 14.73 7.64 30.28
N GLY A 24 14.20 8.70 29.68
CA GLY A 24 12.98 8.63 28.88
C GLY A 24 13.14 7.75 27.65
N ALA A 25 14.28 7.79 26.97
CA ALA A 25 14.54 6.85 25.87
C ALA A 25 14.75 5.41 26.37
N GLY A 26 15.52 5.23 27.46
CA GLY A 26 15.84 3.91 28.00
C GLY A 26 14.64 3.15 28.55
N GLU A 27 13.71 3.83 29.22
CA GLU A 27 12.52 3.23 29.84
C GLU A 27 11.62 2.50 28.83
N ILE A 28 11.51 3.03 27.62
CA ILE A 28 10.61 2.47 26.58
C ILE A 28 11.35 1.77 25.44
N ALA A 29 12.69 1.72 25.47
CA ALA A 29 13.50 1.15 24.40
C ALA A 29 13.12 -0.31 24.12
N GLY A 30 12.96 -1.13 25.16
CA GLY A 30 12.56 -2.53 25.02
C GLY A 30 11.19 -2.70 24.35
N ALA A 31 10.20 -1.89 24.74
CA ALA A 31 8.86 -1.92 24.15
C ALA A 31 8.86 -1.51 22.67
N LEU A 32 9.64 -0.48 22.32
CA LEU A 32 9.82 -0.04 20.93
C LEU A 32 10.49 -1.10 20.07
N ILE A 33 11.57 -1.71 20.55
CA ILE A 33 12.27 -2.78 19.84
C ILE A 33 11.33 -3.96 19.59
N ALA A 34 10.58 -4.40 20.61
CA ALA A 34 9.63 -5.50 20.49
C ALA A 34 8.49 -5.19 19.50
N SER A 35 7.92 -3.99 19.56
CA SER A 35 6.84 -3.55 18.65
C SER A 35 7.33 -3.46 17.20
N THR A 36 8.52 -2.89 16.97
CA THR A 36 9.12 -2.80 15.63
C THR A 36 9.46 -4.17 15.09
N ALA A 37 10.06 -5.05 15.91
CA ALA A 37 10.38 -6.42 15.51
C ALA A 37 9.13 -7.20 15.10
N THR A 38 8.04 -7.09 15.88
CA THR A 38 6.75 -7.73 15.55
C THR A 38 6.23 -7.22 14.21
N SER A 39 6.35 -5.92 13.94
CA SER A 39 5.92 -5.31 12.67
C SER A 39 6.74 -5.82 11.49
N VAL A 40 8.07 -5.98 11.65
CA VAL A 40 8.96 -6.52 10.62
C VAL A 40 8.67 -8.02 10.37
N VAL A 41 8.42 -8.80 11.42
CA VAL A 41 8.15 -10.24 11.33
C VAL A 41 6.91 -10.55 10.49
N ILE A 42 5.91 -9.67 10.45
CA ILE A 42 4.71 -9.84 9.60
C ILE A 42 5.07 -9.92 8.12
N PHE A 43 6.17 -9.31 7.67
CA PHE A 43 6.63 -9.36 6.28
C PHE A 43 7.52 -10.58 5.97
N LEU A 44 8.00 -11.31 6.99
CA LEU A 44 8.87 -12.47 6.81
C LEU A 44 8.26 -13.57 5.91
N PRO A 45 6.95 -13.93 6.03
CA PRO A 45 6.33 -14.92 5.16
C PRO A 45 6.36 -14.55 3.68
N ILE A 46 6.30 -13.24 3.37
CA ILE A 46 6.22 -12.73 1.98
C ILE A 46 7.51 -13.04 1.22
N ILE A 47 8.66 -13.11 1.90
CA ILE A 47 9.95 -13.42 1.29
C ILE A 47 9.95 -14.83 0.65
N PHE A 48 9.11 -15.73 1.14
CA PHE A 48 8.97 -17.10 0.62
C PHE A 48 7.93 -17.23 -0.51
N LEU A 49 7.22 -16.15 -0.87
CA LEU A 49 6.27 -16.17 -1.98
C LEU A 49 7.01 -16.06 -3.31
N GLY A 50 6.95 -17.12 -4.12
CA GLY A 50 7.57 -17.17 -5.45
C GLY A 50 6.72 -16.62 -6.60
N SER A 51 5.50 -16.16 -6.34
CA SER A 51 4.61 -15.61 -7.36
C SER A 51 5.00 -14.19 -7.77
N PHE A 52 4.55 -13.73 -8.94
CA PHE A 52 4.76 -12.35 -9.41
C PHE A 52 4.23 -11.31 -8.39
N ALA A 53 3.03 -11.52 -7.82
CA ALA A 53 2.54 -10.67 -6.72
C ALA A 53 3.41 -10.78 -5.46
N GLY A 54 3.91 -11.97 -5.15
CA GLY A 54 4.85 -12.17 -4.04
C GLY A 54 6.10 -11.31 -4.18
N GLN A 55 6.62 -11.18 -5.40
CA GLN A 55 7.77 -10.32 -5.70
C GLN A 55 7.44 -8.83 -5.50
N LEU A 56 6.30 -8.35 -6.01
CA LEU A 56 5.88 -6.96 -5.79
C LEU A 56 5.68 -6.65 -4.30
N LEU A 57 4.98 -7.52 -3.57
CA LEU A 57 4.76 -7.37 -2.13
C LEU A 57 6.05 -7.46 -1.33
N LYS A 58 7.02 -8.26 -1.77
CA LYS A 58 8.33 -8.36 -1.15
C LYS A 58 9.09 -7.03 -1.20
N GLU A 59 9.07 -6.34 -2.34
CA GLU A 59 9.70 -5.01 -2.45
C GLU A 59 9.08 -3.99 -1.49
N PHE A 60 7.74 -3.97 -1.38
CA PHE A 60 7.05 -3.13 -0.39
C PHE A 60 7.39 -3.52 1.05
N GLY A 61 7.37 -4.81 1.36
CA GLY A 61 7.67 -5.33 2.70
C GLY A 61 9.09 -5.04 3.15
N LEU A 62 10.07 -5.17 2.25
CA LEU A 62 11.47 -4.82 2.53
C LEU A 62 11.64 -3.31 2.73
N SER A 63 11.04 -2.49 1.88
CA SER A 63 11.08 -1.02 2.00
C SER A 63 10.53 -0.56 3.36
N ILE A 64 9.35 -1.04 3.76
CA ILE A 64 8.74 -0.73 5.06
C ILE A 64 9.61 -1.22 6.20
N SER A 65 10.14 -2.44 6.10
CA SER A 65 11.00 -3.02 7.15
C SER A 65 12.27 -2.19 7.36
N TYR A 66 12.95 -1.78 6.29
CA TYR A 66 14.12 -0.91 6.38
C TYR A 66 13.76 0.46 6.96
N ALA A 67 12.64 1.05 6.55
CA ALA A 67 12.17 2.32 7.10
C ALA A 67 11.88 2.22 8.62
N LEU A 68 11.25 1.12 9.07
CA LEU A 68 10.95 0.87 10.48
C LEU A 68 12.22 0.67 11.32
N ILE A 69 13.19 -0.09 10.82
CA ILE A 69 14.49 -0.29 11.48
C ILE A 69 15.25 1.04 11.57
N ALA A 70 15.33 1.79 10.47
CA ALA A 70 15.95 3.11 10.46
C ALA A 70 15.26 4.07 11.44
N SER A 71 13.92 4.07 11.47
CA SER A 71 13.11 4.86 12.41
C SER A 71 13.39 4.48 13.86
N LEU A 72 13.53 3.18 14.17
CA LEU A 72 13.91 2.71 15.50
C LEU A 72 15.28 3.25 15.91
N VAL A 73 16.29 3.13 15.03
CA VAL A 73 17.64 3.66 15.27
C VAL A 73 17.60 5.16 15.52
N VAL A 74 16.94 5.92 14.64
CA VAL A 74 16.76 7.38 14.79
C VAL A 74 16.05 7.73 16.10
N SER A 75 15.03 6.95 16.48
CA SER A 75 14.24 7.20 17.67
C SER A 75 15.01 7.00 18.98
N LEU A 76 15.95 6.06 19.03
CA LEU A 76 16.73 5.74 20.22
C LEU A 76 18.11 6.44 20.26
N SER A 77 18.55 7.02 19.15
CA SER A 77 19.85 7.72 19.07
C SER A 77 19.71 9.22 18.85
N LEU A 78 19.16 9.62 17.70
CA LEU A 78 19.11 11.01 17.27
C LEU A 78 18.07 11.80 18.07
N LEU A 79 16.86 11.26 18.27
CA LEU A 79 15.81 11.97 19.00
C LEU A 79 16.20 12.30 20.46
N PRO A 80 16.77 11.38 21.26
CA PRO A 80 17.21 11.72 22.62
C PRO A 80 18.35 12.73 22.62
N MET A 81 19.28 12.64 21.66
CA MET A 81 20.36 13.60 21.50
C MET A 81 19.83 15.01 21.22
N LEU A 82 18.93 15.15 20.24
CA LEU A 82 18.29 16.43 19.91
C LEU A 82 17.44 16.95 21.07
N ALA A 83 16.64 16.09 21.71
CA ALA A 83 15.82 16.47 22.85
C ALA A 83 16.67 17.00 24.02
N SER A 84 17.83 16.40 24.29
CA SER A 84 18.74 16.86 25.35
C SER A 84 19.28 18.29 25.13
N LYS A 85 19.32 18.76 23.87
CA LYS A 85 19.87 20.05 23.47
C LYS A 85 18.80 21.11 23.25
N PHE A 86 17.65 20.72 22.70
CA PHE A 86 16.61 21.66 22.27
C PHE A 86 15.41 21.73 23.23
N LEU A 87 15.16 20.70 24.05
CA LEU A 87 13.99 20.67 24.93
C LEU A 87 14.26 21.49 26.21
N ARG A 88 13.41 22.51 26.46
CA ARG A 88 13.53 23.42 27.61
C ARG A 88 12.45 23.09 28.66
N LYS A 89 12.83 23.18 29.95
CA LYS A 89 11.94 22.87 31.08
C LYS A 89 10.71 23.78 31.17
N ASN A 90 10.82 25.03 30.72
CA ASN A 90 9.70 25.99 30.72
C ASN A 90 8.57 25.64 29.75
N ALA A 91 8.76 24.64 28.87
CA ALA A 91 7.71 24.15 27.98
C ALA A 91 6.69 23.25 28.69
N VAL A 92 7.00 22.73 29.89
CA VAL A 92 6.15 21.77 30.63
C VAL A 92 4.95 22.45 31.32
N THR A 93 5.11 23.70 31.76
CA THR A 93 4.02 24.46 32.41
C THR A 93 2.96 25.02 31.44
N ALA A 94 3.24 25.05 30.14
CA ALA A 94 2.29 25.54 29.13
C ALA A 94 1.25 24.47 28.71
N THR A 95 1.59 23.19 28.82
CA THR A 95 0.73 22.05 28.40
C THR A 95 -0.25 21.61 29.47
N GLU A 96 0.00 21.84 30.77
CA GLU A 96 -1.00 21.57 31.82
C GLU A 96 -2.32 22.34 31.57
N LYS A 97 -2.25 23.51 30.91
CA LYS A 97 -3.44 24.25 30.48
C LYS A 97 -4.17 23.59 29.31
N MET A 98 -3.46 22.93 28.40
CA MET A 98 -4.04 22.24 27.23
C MET A 98 -4.59 20.85 27.58
N ASP A 99 -4.10 20.24 28.66
CA ASP A 99 -4.60 18.95 29.18
C ASP A 99 -6.02 19.07 29.77
N SER A 100 -6.48 20.30 30.08
CA SER A 100 -7.83 20.56 30.59
C SER A 100 -8.93 20.30 29.56
N ASP A 101 -8.67 20.51 28.27
CA ASP A 101 -9.64 20.24 27.19
C ASP A 101 -9.84 18.75 26.92
N PHE A 102 -8.84 17.90 27.23
CA PHE A 102 -8.93 16.44 27.12
C PHE A 102 -9.51 15.76 28.37
N GLY A 103 -9.70 16.49 29.47
CA GLY A 103 -10.20 15.95 30.74
C GLY A 103 -11.60 15.31 30.62
N GLY A 104 -12.48 15.90 29.82
CA GLY A 104 -13.83 15.38 29.56
C GLY A 104 -13.81 14.01 28.85
N PHE A 105 -13.00 13.87 27.80
CA PHE A 105 -12.82 12.61 27.08
C PHE A 105 -12.18 11.52 27.96
N ARG A 106 -11.26 11.91 28.83
CA ARG A 106 -10.61 11.01 29.79
C ARG A 106 -11.63 10.43 30.78
N GLY A 107 -12.57 11.24 31.26
CA GLY A 107 -13.66 10.80 32.13
C GLY A 107 -14.65 9.86 31.44
N VAL A 108 -15.02 10.15 30.19
CA VAL A 108 -15.87 9.28 29.37
C VAL A 108 -15.20 7.93 29.12
N TYR A 109 -13.93 7.94 28.70
CA TYR A 109 -13.14 6.73 28.50
C TYR A 109 -13.03 5.90 29.78
N ALA A 110 -12.72 6.52 30.92
CA ALA A 110 -12.61 5.82 32.21
C ALA A 110 -13.94 5.16 32.62
N ASN A 111 -15.07 5.83 32.39
CA ASN A 111 -16.39 5.28 32.68
C ASN A 111 -16.76 4.11 31.74
N LEU A 112 -16.46 4.22 30.45
CA LEU A 112 -16.64 3.15 29.48
C LEU A 112 -15.77 1.93 29.82
N LEU A 113 -14.50 2.15 30.14
CA LEU A 113 -13.56 1.11 30.53
C LEU A 113 -14.02 0.39 31.80
N LYS A 114 -14.48 1.13 32.82
CA LYS A 114 -15.04 0.54 34.05
C LYS A 114 -16.27 -0.31 33.76
N LYS A 115 -17.18 0.14 32.88
CA LYS A 115 -18.34 -0.65 32.44
C LYS A 115 -17.93 -1.92 31.69
N ALA A 116 -16.94 -1.82 30.80
CA ALA A 116 -16.42 -2.95 30.03
C ALA A 116 -15.76 -3.99 30.95
N LEU A 117 -14.92 -3.55 31.90
CA LEU A 117 -14.25 -4.43 32.87
C LEU A 117 -15.21 -5.10 33.85
N ASN A 118 -16.32 -4.44 34.20
CA ASN A 118 -17.36 -5.06 35.05
C ASN A 118 -18.19 -6.11 34.31
N LYS A 119 -18.29 -6.02 32.97
CA LYS A 119 -19.07 -6.92 32.12
C LYS A 119 -18.17 -7.75 31.17
N LYS A 120 -17.10 -8.34 31.72
CA LYS A 120 -16.16 -9.21 30.97
C LYS A 120 -16.84 -10.26 30.06
N PRO A 121 -17.88 -11.01 30.49
CA PRO A 121 -18.50 -12.01 29.60
C PRO A 121 -19.18 -11.36 28.40
N VAL A 122 -19.74 -10.16 28.55
CA VAL A 122 -20.36 -9.41 27.44
C VAL A 122 -19.30 -8.95 26.44
N VAL A 123 -18.15 -8.46 26.93
CA VAL A 123 -17.03 -8.05 26.07
C VAL A 123 -16.49 -9.26 25.30
N PHE A 124 -16.33 -10.40 25.97
CA PHE A 124 -15.88 -11.63 25.31
C PHE A 124 -16.89 -12.13 24.27
N ALA A 125 -18.18 -12.14 24.60
CA ALA A 125 -19.24 -12.48 23.65
C ALA A 125 -19.23 -11.55 22.43
N LEU A 126 -19.04 -10.25 22.64
CA LEU A 126 -18.92 -9.27 21.55
C LEU A 126 -17.74 -9.57 20.63
N VAL A 127 -16.56 -9.88 21.19
CA VAL A 127 -15.37 -10.26 20.40
C VAL A 127 -15.64 -11.52 19.57
N VAL A 128 -16.27 -12.53 20.17
CA VAL A 128 -16.62 -13.78 19.45
C VAL A 128 -17.62 -13.49 18.33
N VAL A 129 -18.65 -12.67 18.58
CA VAL A 129 -19.62 -12.29 17.55
C VAL A 129 -18.95 -11.55 16.40
N LEU A 130 -18.07 -10.58 16.68
CA LEU A 130 -17.33 -9.86 15.65
C LEU A 130 -16.42 -10.79 14.83
N LEU A 131 -15.77 -11.76 15.49
CA LEU A 131 -14.97 -12.78 14.80
C LEU A 131 -15.83 -13.65 13.88
N VAL A 132 -17.00 -14.11 14.34
CA VAL A 132 -17.93 -14.90 13.53
C VAL A 132 -18.43 -14.10 12.34
N VAL A 133 -18.77 -12.82 12.53
CA VAL A 133 -19.16 -11.93 11.44
C VAL A 133 -18.03 -11.77 10.43
N ALA A 134 -16.79 -11.53 10.89
CA ALA A 134 -15.64 -11.42 9.99
C ALA A 134 -15.41 -12.69 9.17
N LEU A 135 -15.47 -13.88 9.80
CA LEU A 135 -15.34 -15.17 9.13
C LEU A 135 -16.48 -15.45 8.15
N PHE A 136 -17.69 -14.95 8.43
CA PHE A 136 -18.82 -15.08 7.53
C PHE A 136 -18.76 -14.12 6.33
N VAL A 137 -18.20 -12.92 6.51
CA VAL A 137 -18.03 -11.93 5.43
C VAL A 137 -16.88 -12.32 4.50
N TYR A 138 -15.77 -12.86 5.04
CA TYR A 138 -14.57 -13.21 4.27
C TYR A 138 -14.82 -13.97 2.95
N PRO A 139 -15.59 -15.08 2.90
CA PRO A 139 -15.81 -15.82 1.65
C PRO A 139 -16.70 -15.09 0.63
N ARG A 140 -17.32 -13.97 1.00
CA ARG A 140 -18.16 -13.16 0.10
C ARG A 140 -17.39 -12.02 -0.56
N LEU A 141 -16.11 -11.86 -0.22
CA LEU A 141 -15.25 -10.85 -0.83
C LEU A 141 -14.69 -11.41 -2.14
N ASP A 142 -15.01 -10.74 -3.24
CA ASP A 142 -14.40 -11.02 -4.53
C ASP A 142 -12.89 -10.73 -4.47
N GLN A 143 -12.10 -11.62 -5.06
CA GLN A 143 -10.64 -11.53 -5.07
C GLN A 143 -10.18 -11.10 -6.45
N GLU A 144 -9.79 -9.83 -6.58
CA GLU A 144 -9.10 -9.32 -7.76
C GLU A 144 -7.59 -9.26 -7.46
N PHE A 145 -6.79 -9.75 -8.41
CA PHE A 145 -5.33 -9.81 -8.25
C PHE A 145 -4.69 -8.42 -8.36
N LEU A 146 -5.07 -7.68 -9.39
CA LEU A 146 -4.74 -6.27 -9.59
C LEU A 146 -6.01 -5.59 -10.11
N PRO A 147 -6.35 -4.40 -9.60
CA PRO A 147 -7.45 -3.65 -10.17
C PRO A 147 -7.09 -3.29 -11.62
N SER A 148 -8.06 -3.28 -12.51
CA SER A 148 -7.85 -2.70 -13.84
C SER A 148 -7.53 -1.21 -13.67
N PHE A 149 -6.35 -0.79 -14.09
CA PHE A 149 -5.97 0.61 -14.14
C PHE A 149 -5.84 1.06 -15.60
N ASP A 150 -6.20 2.31 -15.84
CA ASP A 150 -6.18 2.92 -17.16
C ASP A 150 -4.73 3.33 -17.50
N GLU A 151 -4.07 2.52 -18.31
CA GLU A 151 -2.71 2.79 -18.81
C GLU A 151 -2.69 3.80 -19.98
N GLY A 152 -3.86 4.22 -20.46
CA GLY A 152 -4.01 5.01 -21.68
C GLY A 152 -3.60 4.27 -22.95
N PHE A 153 -3.55 2.95 -22.89
CA PHE A 153 -3.34 2.07 -24.01
C PHE A 153 -4.36 0.93 -23.97
N LEU A 154 -4.82 0.50 -25.14
CA LEU A 154 -5.73 -0.62 -25.30
C LEU A 154 -5.27 -1.50 -26.45
N GLY A 155 -5.12 -2.81 -26.18
CA GLY A 155 -4.80 -3.82 -27.18
C GLY A 155 -6.06 -4.52 -27.66
N VAL A 156 -6.30 -4.55 -28.98
CA VAL A 156 -7.37 -5.35 -29.60
C VAL A 156 -6.75 -6.41 -30.49
N HIS A 157 -7.00 -7.67 -30.17
CA HIS A 157 -6.63 -8.80 -31.02
C HIS A 157 -7.77 -9.12 -31.99
N THR A 158 -7.46 -9.19 -33.27
CA THR A 158 -8.40 -9.59 -34.31
C THR A 158 -7.86 -10.79 -35.07
N MET A 159 -8.75 -11.73 -35.38
CA MET A 159 -8.45 -12.90 -36.19
C MET A 159 -9.28 -12.85 -37.47
N PHE A 160 -8.61 -12.91 -38.62
CA PHE A 160 -9.22 -12.89 -39.93
C PHE A 160 -9.49 -14.31 -40.44
N PRO A 161 -10.47 -14.50 -41.35
CA PRO A 161 -10.66 -15.77 -42.04
C PRO A 161 -9.38 -16.27 -42.73
N SER A 162 -9.06 -17.54 -42.53
CA SER A 162 -7.88 -18.17 -43.15
C SER A 162 -7.99 -18.20 -44.68
N GLY A 163 -6.88 -17.90 -45.36
CA GLY A 163 -6.81 -17.88 -46.83
C GLY A 163 -7.16 -16.53 -47.49
N LEU A 164 -7.37 -15.46 -46.71
CA LEU A 164 -7.47 -14.11 -47.24
C LEU A 164 -6.15 -13.67 -47.91
N PRO A 165 -6.19 -13.10 -49.12
CA PRO A 165 -5.03 -12.45 -49.72
C PRO A 165 -4.53 -11.31 -48.81
N LEU A 166 -3.22 -11.07 -48.81
CA LEU A 166 -2.59 -10.01 -48.00
C LEU A 166 -3.23 -8.64 -48.26
N ASP A 167 -3.58 -8.35 -49.51
CA ASP A 167 -4.25 -7.10 -49.89
C ASP A 167 -5.65 -6.99 -49.28
N GLY A 168 -6.42 -8.09 -49.25
CA GLY A 168 -7.75 -8.12 -48.63
C GLY A 168 -7.70 -7.97 -47.11
N ALA A 169 -6.70 -8.58 -46.45
CA ALA A 169 -6.46 -8.39 -45.02
C ALA A 169 -6.06 -6.94 -44.72
N ARG A 170 -5.20 -6.35 -45.56
CA ARG A 170 -4.79 -4.94 -45.44
C ARG A 170 -5.97 -3.99 -45.55
N ASP A 171 -6.86 -4.19 -46.52
CA ASP A 171 -8.03 -3.32 -46.70
C ASP A 171 -8.96 -3.34 -45.48
N LEU A 172 -9.16 -4.53 -44.88
CA LEU A 172 -9.91 -4.67 -43.64
C LEU A 172 -9.22 -3.98 -42.46
N ILE A 173 -7.91 -4.13 -42.33
CA ILE A 173 -7.11 -3.48 -41.28
C ILE A 173 -7.22 -1.95 -41.39
N VAL A 174 -7.06 -1.40 -42.59
CA VAL A 174 -7.16 0.06 -42.81
C VAL A 174 -8.57 0.57 -42.53
N SER A 175 -9.60 -0.22 -42.85
CA SER A 175 -10.98 0.14 -42.49
C SER A 175 -11.14 0.22 -40.96
N ILE A 176 -10.68 -0.79 -40.22
CA ILE A 176 -10.77 -0.83 -38.75
C ILE A 176 -9.95 0.30 -38.12
N GLU A 177 -8.74 0.55 -38.63
CA GLU A 177 -7.88 1.66 -38.18
C GLU A 177 -8.58 3.00 -38.32
N LYS A 178 -9.23 3.24 -39.48
CA LYS A 178 -9.97 4.48 -39.74
C LYS A 178 -11.18 4.65 -38.82
N ASP A 179 -11.90 3.57 -38.55
CA ASP A 179 -13.04 3.57 -37.64
C ASP A 179 -12.60 3.82 -36.19
N LEU A 180 -11.46 3.26 -35.77
CA LEU A 180 -10.87 3.51 -34.45
C LEU A 180 -10.37 4.95 -34.30
N LEU A 181 -9.75 5.53 -35.33
CA LEU A 181 -9.31 6.93 -35.33
C LEU A 181 -10.47 7.94 -35.36
N ALA A 182 -11.68 7.51 -35.72
CA ALA A 182 -12.86 8.36 -35.67
C ALA A 182 -13.36 8.58 -34.22
N ILE A 183 -12.89 7.79 -33.26
CA ILE A 183 -13.25 7.89 -31.84
C ILE A 183 -12.41 9.03 -31.21
N PRO A 184 -13.03 10.06 -30.63
CA PRO A 184 -12.31 11.24 -30.14
C PRO A 184 -11.37 10.94 -28.95
N GLU A 185 -11.60 9.85 -28.21
CA GLU A 185 -10.74 9.40 -27.12
C GLU A 185 -9.44 8.70 -27.60
N VAL A 186 -9.32 8.40 -28.90
CA VAL A 186 -8.17 7.71 -29.50
C VAL A 186 -7.19 8.73 -30.05
N ALA A 187 -5.95 8.73 -29.53
CA ALA A 187 -4.88 9.61 -29.98
C ALA A 187 -4.10 9.03 -31.17
N SER A 188 -3.85 7.72 -31.15
CA SER A 188 -3.18 7.02 -32.25
C SER A 188 -3.52 5.53 -32.25
N VAL A 189 -3.41 4.93 -33.43
CA VAL A 189 -3.58 3.49 -33.64
C VAL A 189 -2.33 2.99 -34.35
N ALA A 190 -1.71 1.95 -33.82
CA ALA A 190 -0.65 1.20 -34.49
C ALA A 190 -1.13 -0.21 -34.73
N VAL A 191 -0.89 -0.76 -35.93
CA VAL A 191 -1.34 -2.13 -36.27
C VAL A 191 -0.14 -2.99 -36.63
N GLN A 192 -0.09 -4.18 -36.04
CA GLN A 192 0.87 -5.23 -36.41
C GLN A 192 0.09 -6.45 -36.90
N SER A 193 0.32 -6.85 -38.15
CA SER A 193 -0.34 -8.00 -38.79
C SER A 193 0.71 -8.98 -39.29
N GLY A 194 0.47 -10.28 -39.11
CA GLY A 194 1.41 -11.35 -39.48
C GLY A 194 2.28 -11.80 -38.30
N ASP A 195 3.57 -12.04 -38.54
CA ASP A 195 4.50 -12.55 -37.53
C ASP A 195 4.63 -11.57 -36.34
N GLN A 196 4.14 -12.00 -35.18
CA GLN A 196 4.15 -11.21 -33.95
C GLN A 196 5.47 -11.35 -33.17
N GLY A 197 6.47 -12.04 -33.71
CA GLY A 197 7.79 -12.16 -33.07
C GLY A 197 7.77 -12.91 -31.74
N GLU A 198 6.67 -13.63 -31.46
CA GLU A 198 6.52 -14.45 -30.28
C GLU A 198 7.40 -15.70 -30.46
N MET A 199 8.59 -15.67 -29.85
CA MET A 199 9.57 -16.75 -29.90
C MET A 199 9.14 -17.91 -28.98
N ASP A 200 7.95 -18.45 -29.24
CA ASP A 200 7.47 -19.68 -28.66
C ASP A 200 7.87 -20.88 -29.55
N LEU A 201 8.25 -21.99 -28.93
CA LEU A 201 8.74 -23.20 -29.60
C LEU A 201 7.67 -23.77 -30.55
N LEU A 202 6.39 -23.57 -30.22
CA LEU A 202 5.27 -23.96 -31.07
C LEU A 202 5.17 -23.10 -32.33
N SER A 203 5.35 -21.78 -32.21
CA SER A 203 5.30 -20.80 -33.31
C SER A 203 6.36 -21.10 -34.39
N LEU A 204 7.55 -21.57 -33.98
CA LEU A 204 8.62 -22.00 -34.88
C LEU A 204 8.32 -23.30 -35.65
N LEU A 205 7.44 -24.16 -35.11
CA LEU A 205 7.11 -25.46 -35.70
C LEU A 205 5.86 -25.40 -36.58
N THR A 206 4.90 -24.54 -36.26
CA THR A 206 3.61 -24.44 -36.98
C THR A 206 3.54 -23.30 -37.99
N GLY A 207 4.53 -22.40 -37.99
CA GLY A 207 4.49 -21.16 -38.77
C GLY A 207 3.55 -20.15 -38.13
N THR A 208 3.87 -18.87 -38.30
CA THR A 208 3.04 -17.76 -37.83
C THR A 208 1.86 -17.58 -38.78
N GLY A 209 0.65 -17.61 -38.23
CA GLY A 209 -0.55 -17.39 -39.01
C GLY A 209 -0.63 -15.95 -39.50
N LEU A 210 -0.79 -15.76 -40.82
CA LEU A 210 -1.06 -14.44 -41.43
C LEU A 210 -2.46 -13.90 -41.11
N ASP A 211 -3.24 -14.67 -40.37
CA ASP A 211 -4.63 -14.44 -39.99
C ASP A 211 -4.79 -13.62 -38.71
N ASN A 212 -3.71 -13.22 -38.04
CA ASN A 212 -3.78 -12.44 -36.80
C ASN A 212 -3.26 -11.00 -36.98
N ALA A 213 -4.02 -10.03 -36.45
CA ALA A 213 -3.57 -8.65 -36.28
C ALA A 213 -3.85 -8.12 -34.87
N MET A 214 -2.84 -7.44 -34.32
CA MET A 214 -2.89 -6.70 -33.07
C MET A 214 -3.04 -5.21 -33.39
N PHE A 215 -4.10 -4.59 -32.85
CA PHE A 215 -4.28 -3.15 -32.84
C PHE A 215 -3.87 -2.61 -31.48
N SER A 216 -2.84 -1.78 -31.50
CA SER A 216 -2.26 -1.08 -30.38
C SER A 216 -2.81 0.35 -30.37
N ILE A 217 -3.84 0.60 -29.57
CA ILE A 217 -4.58 1.87 -29.52
C ILE A 217 -4.05 2.70 -28.34
N THR A 218 -3.52 3.89 -28.61
CA THR A 218 -3.13 4.86 -27.57
C THR A 218 -4.24 5.88 -27.41
N LEU A 219 -4.69 6.07 -26.18
CA LEU A 219 -5.77 6.98 -25.81
C LEU A 219 -5.22 8.35 -25.42
N VAL A 220 -6.05 9.39 -25.57
CA VAL A 220 -5.76 10.77 -25.14
C VAL A 220 -5.50 10.79 -23.60
N PRO A 221 -4.74 11.74 -23.02
CA PRO A 221 -4.55 11.79 -21.57
C PRO A 221 -5.86 11.77 -20.77
N HIS A 222 -5.85 11.14 -19.59
CA HIS A 222 -7.06 10.85 -18.81
C HIS A 222 -7.92 12.10 -18.49
N GLY A 223 -7.32 13.29 -18.41
CA GLY A 223 -8.04 14.56 -18.15
C GLY A 223 -8.82 15.13 -19.33
N GLU A 224 -8.57 14.65 -20.54
CA GLU A 224 -9.18 15.12 -21.79
C GLU A 224 -10.21 14.13 -22.35
N ARG A 225 -10.39 12.97 -21.71
CA ARG A 225 -11.39 11.97 -22.10
C ARG A 225 -12.78 12.40 -21.64
N GLY A 226 -13.75 12.34 -22.54
CA GLY A 226 -15.16 12.44 -22.19
C GLY A 226 -15.52 11.27 -21.27
N ARG A 227 -15.90 11.56 -20.03
CA ARG A 227 -16.49 10.56 -19.14
C ARG A 227 -17.88 10.16 -19.61
#